data_AF-A0A4P6TMG4-F1
#
_entry.id   AF-A0A4P6TMG4-F1
#
_cell.length_a   1.000
_cell.length_b   1.000
_cell.length_c   1.000
_cell.angle_alpha   90.00
_cell.angle_beta   90.00
_cell.angle_gamma   90.00
#
_symmetry.space_group_name_H-M   'P 1'
#
loop_
_entity.id
_entity.type
_entity.pdbx_description
1 polymer ?
#
loop_
_entity_poly.entity_id
_entity_poly.type
_entity_poly.pdbx_seq_one_letter_code
_entity_poly.pdbx_strand_id
1 'polypeptide(L)'
;MHRFDPPRRNFLKEALATGFALAVQPISAASIITDSHDLDTGLAGIALDDGILPAYFAKPRVQSGKLPVMLVVQEIFGVHEHIRDICRRLAKLGYLAIAPELYFRQGNPAEASDIPTIINTIVSKVADAQVLQDLDATLAWANLHGGDAKHAAITGFCWGGRITWLYASHNPDLKAGIAWYGKLTGEHGPLTPSQPVDIAASLKVPVLGLYGGKDGSIPQDSVNSMRQALGQGHSHSEIVVYPDAGHAFNADYRPSYNAAAAQDGWQRMLDWLASHDMKTR
;
A
#
# COMPACT_ATOMS: atom_id res chain seq x y z
N MET A 1 -36.13 -1.06 -6.42
CA MET A 1 -35.04 -1.63 -5.60
C MET A 1 -34.33 -2.67 -6.48
N HIS A 2 -33.32 -2.25 -7.25
CA HIS A 2 -32.55 -3.18 -8.08
C HIS A 2 -31.70 -4.04 -7.14
N ARG A 3 -31.90 -5.38 -7.19
CA ARG A 3 -31.03 -6.33 -6.50
C ARG A 3 -29.65 -6.23 -7.15
N PHE A 4 -28.66 -5.80 -6.38
CA PHE A 4 -27.25 -5.90 -6.75
C PHE A 4 -26.91 -7.38 -6.86
N ASP A 5 -26.60 -7.83 -8.08
CA ASP A 5 -26.10 -9.17 -8.35
C ASP A 5 -24.57 -9.07 -8.34
N PRO A 6 -23.87 -9.60 -7.32
CA PRO A 6 -22.42 -9.43 -7.21
C PRO A 6 -21.73 -10.08 -8.44
N PRO A 7 -20.66 -9.46 -8.98
CA PRO A 7 -20.00 -9.96 -10.16
C PRO A 7 -19.49 -11.39 -9.90
N ARG A 8 -19.65 -12.24 -10.92
CA ARG A 8 -19.17 -13.62 -10.87
C ARG A 8 -17.68 -13.61 -10.51
N ARG A 9 -17.29 -14.46 -9.55
CA ARG A 9 -15.92 -14.65 -9.03
C ARG A 9 -14.81 -14.69 -10.10
N ASN A 10 -15.13 -14.99 -11.35
CA ASN A 10 -14.21 -14.97 -12.49
C ASN A 10 -13.77 -13.55 -12.88
N PHE A 11 -14.67 -12.56 -12.87
CA PHE A 11 -14.33 -11.17 -13.19
C PHE A 11 -13.27 -10.60 -12.23
N LEU A 12 -13.42 -10.88 -10.92
CA LEU A 12 -12.45 -10.45 -9.91
C LEU A 12 -11.09 -11.15 -10.07
N LYS A 13 -11.06 -12.38 -10.59
CA LYS A 13 -9.82 -13.12 -10.84
C LYS A 13 -9.10 -12.63 -12.09
N GLU A 14 -9.82 -12.14 -13.09
CA GLU A 14 -9.21 -11.55 -14.29
C GLU A 14 -8.61 -10.17 -13.98
N ALA A 15 -9.24 -9.42 -13.07
CA ALA A 15 -8.76 -8.09 -12.71
C ALA A 15 -7.57 -8.08 -11.72
N LEU A 16 -7.30 -9.19 -11.02
CA LEU A 16 -6.19 -9.34 -10.07
C LEU A 16 -5.16 -10.34 -10.59
N ALA A 17 -3.88 -10.10 -10.35
CA ALA A 17 -2.84 -11.00 -10.82
C ALA A 17 -2.93 -12.40 -10.20
N THR A 18 -2.87 -13.43 -11.04
CA THR A 18 -2.67 -14.82 -10.61
C THR A 18 -1.18 -15.10 -10.42
N GLY A 19 -0.62 -14.66 -9.29
CA GLY A 19 0.80 -14.82 -8.96
C GLY A 19 1.60 -13.54 -9.14
N PHE A 20 2.90 -13.67 -9.42
CA PHE A 20 3.76 -12.51 -9.71
C PHE A 20 3.48 -11.93 -11.10
N ALA A 21 3.45 -10.59 -11.21
CA ALA A 21 3.37 -9.87 -12.48
C ALA A 21 4.47 -10.27 -13.48
N LEU A 22 4.18 -10.22 -14.78
CA LEU A 22 5.14 -10.64 -15.81
C LEU A 22 6.41 -9.78 -15.82
N ALA A 23 6.28 -8.46 -15.62
CA ALA A 23 7.40 -7.51 -15.63
C ALA A 23 8.43 -7.68 -14.49
N VAL A 24 8.21 -8.61 -13.56
CA VAL A 24 9.09 -8.75 -12.38
C VAL A 24 10.04 -9.95 -12.41
N GLN A 25 10.09 -10.68 -13.52
CA GLN A 25 11.00 -11.81 -13.70
C GLN A 25 12.47 -11.35 -13.76
N PRO A 26 13.43 -12.18 -13.30
CA PRO A 26 13.23 -13.48 -12.63
C PRO A 26 12.81 -13.33 -11.16
N ILE A 27 12.06 -14.31 -10.65
CA ILE A 27 11.65 -14.39 -9.24
C ILE A 27 12.70 -15.15 -8.42
N SER A 28 13.07 -14.61 -7.27
CA SER A 28 13.95 -15.28 -6.31
C SER A 28 13.29 -16.54 -5.73
N ALA A 29 14.03 -17.66 -5.72
CA ALA A 29 13.62 -18.88 -5.03
C ALA A 29 13.58 -18.73 -3.50
N ALA A 30 14.21 -17.69 -2.95
CA ALA A 30 14.20 -17.34 -1.54
C ALA A 30 13.06 -16.37 -1.16
N SER A 31 12.09 -16.16 -2.06
CA SER A 31 10.90 -15.35 -1.76
C SER A 31 10.15 -15.90 -0.55
N ILE A 32 9.65 -14.99 0.26
CA ILE A 32 8.90 -15.34 1.47
C ILE A 32 7.50 -15.79 1.03
N ILE A 33 7.06 -16.93 1.56
CA ILE A 33 5.72 -17.47 1.33
C ILE A 33 5.04 -17.64 2.68
N THR A 34 4.05 -16.79 2.93
CA THR A 34 3.23 -16.85 4.14
C THR A 34 2.03 -17.74 3.88
N ASP A 35 1.87 -18.79 4.70
CA ASP A 35 0.73 -19.70 4.60
C ASP A 35 -0.61 -19.01 4.98
N SER A 36 -1.72 -19.63 4.58
CA SER A 36 -3.07 -19.14 4.84
C SER A 36 -3.93 -20.09 5.69
N HIS A 37 -3.33 -21.06 6.40
CA HIS A 37 -4.09 -22.08 7.13
C HIS A 37 -5.08 -21.47 8.12
N ASP A 38 -4.57 -20.54 8.96
CA ASP A 38 -5.33 -19.84 10.00
C ASP A 38 -5.98 -18.55 9.51
N LEU A 39 -5.93 -18.29 8.20
CA LEU A 39 -6.42 -17.04 7.61
C LEU A 39 -7.68 -17.28 6.79
N ASP A 40 -8.63 -16.35 6.89
CA ASP A 40 -9.63 -16.14 5.84
C ASP A 40 -9.03 -15.16 4.81
N THR A 41 -8.85 -15.64 3.58
CA THR A 41 -8.30 -14.84 2.48
C THR A 41 -9.17 -14.96 1.25
N GLY A 42 -9.29 -13.88 0.49
CA GLY A 42 -10.19 -13.88 -0.66
C GLY A 42 -10.07 -12.66 -1.54
N LEU A 43 -10.87 -12.69 -2.60
CA LEU A 43 -11.11 -11.54 -3.45
C LEU A 43 -12.42 -10.89 -3.00
N ALA A 44 -12.42 -9.57 -2.92
CA ALA A 44 -13.60 -8.75 -2.72
C ALA A 44 -13.87 -7.91 -3.98
N GLY A 45 -15.14 -7.60 -4.22
CA GLY A 45 -15.55 -6.57 -5.17
C GLY A 45 -16.21 -5.44 -4.41
N ILE A 46 -15.57 -4.27 -4.39
CA ILE A 46 -16.07 -3.06 -3.72
C ILE A 46 -16.88 -2.28 -4.75
N ALA A 47 -18.19 -2.14 -4.52
CA ALA A 47 -19.06 -1.40 -5.42
C ALA A 47 -18.76 0.10 -5.35
N LEU A 48 -18.54 0.70 -6.52
CA LEU A 48 -18.36 2.14 -6.72
C LEU A 48 -19.42 2.64 -7.72
N ASP A 49 -19.56 3.95 -7.86
CA ASP A 49 -20.51 4.54 -8.81
C ASP A 49 -20.14 4.23 -10.27
N ASP A 50 -18.86 4.00 -10.55
CA ASP A 50 -18.31 3.81 -11.89
C ASP A 50 -17.75 2.40 -12.14
N GLY A 51 -18.00 1.45 -11.24
CA GLY A 51 -17.59 0.07 -11.43
C GLY A 51 -17.47 -0.73 -10.14
N ILE A 52 -16.68 -1.79 -10.20
CA ILE A 52 -16.40 -2.64 -9.05
C ILE A 52 -14.90 -2.72 -8.90
N LEU A 53 -14.39 -2.10 -7.84
CA LEU A 53 -12.99 -2.12 -7.45
C LEU A 53 -12.64 -3.51 -6.89
N PRO A 54 -11.82 -4.32 -7.58
CA PRO A 54 -11.34 -5.57 -7.05
C PRO A 54 -10.37 -5.31 -5.89
N ALA A 55 -10.40 -6.16 -4.88
CA ALA A 55 -9.42 -6.11 -3.79
C ALA A 55 -9.05 -7.52 -3.32
N TYR A 56 -7.81 -7.72 -2.89
CA TYR A 56 -7.41 -8.88 -2.11
C TYR A 56 -7.53 -8.55 -0.63
N PHE A 57 -8.09 -9.46 0.16
CA PHE A 57 -8.09 -9.33 1.62
C PHE A 57 -7.54 -10.57 2.31
N ALA A 58 -6.99 -10.37 3.50
CA ALA A 58 -6.60 -11.41 4.43
C ALA A 58 -6.92 -10.98 5.87
N LYS A 59 -7.45 -11.89 6.68
CA LYS A 59 -7.72 -11.69 8.12
C LYS A 59 -7.61 -13.02 8.89
N PRO A 60 -7.41 -13.00 10.22
CA PRO A 60 -7.56 -14.20 11.05
C PRO A 60 -8.90 -14.91 10.80
N ARG A 61 -8.88 -16.22 10.62
CA ARG A 61 -10.11 -17.02 10.42
C ARG A 61 -11.01 -16.98 11.65
N VAL A 62 -10.42 -16.93 12.83
CA VAL A 62 -11.10 -16.85 14.11
C VAL A 62 -10.76 -15.52 14.77
N GLN A 63 -11.77 -14.70 15.05
CA GLN A 63 -11.63 -13.38 15.66
C GLN A 63 -12.83 -13.09 16.55
N SER A 64 -12.60 -12.38 17.66
CA SER A 64 -13.68 -11.80 18.47
C SER A 64 -13.83 -10.32 18.12
N GLY A 65 -14.95 -9.94 17.51
CA GLY A 65 -15.24 -8.55 17.17
C GLY A 65 -14.56 -8.04 15.90
N LYS A 66 -14.49 -6.71 15.79
CA LYS A 66 -13.87 -6.01 14.66
C LYS A 66 -12.36 -5.96 14.80
N LEU A 67 -11.65 -6.10 13.69
CA LEU A 67 -10.18 -6.05 13.63
C LEU A 67 -9.70 -4.65 13.25
N PRO A 68 -8.52 -4.22 13.73
CA PRO A 68 -7.85 -3.06 13.14
C PRO A 68 -7.60 -3.30 11.64
N VAL A 69 -7.81 -2.26 10.83
CA VAL A 69 -7.73 -2.33 9.37
C VAL A 69 -6.36 -1.86 8.90
N MET A 70 -5.73 -2.64 8.02
CA MET A 70 -4.52 -2.25 7.29
C MET A 70 -4.85 -2.13 5.80
N LEU A 71 -4.91 -0.90 5.30
CA LEU A 71 -4.90 -0.67 3.85
C LEU A 71 -3.47 -0.92 3.33
N VAL A 72 -3.34 -1.73 2.28
CA VAL A 72 -2.06 -2.10 1.67
C VAL A 72 -2.04 -1.61 0.24
N VAL A 73 -1.20 -0.62 -0.06
CA VAL A 73 -1.13 0.01 -1.38
C VAL A 73 -0.04 -0.64 -2.24
N GLN A 74 -0.44 -1.05 -3.45
CA GLN A 74 0.40 -1.72 -4.45
C GLN A 74 1.61 -0.90 -4.89
N GLU A 75 2.62 -1.60 -5.40
CA GLU A 75 3.62 -1.02 -6.31
C GLU A 75 3.00 -0.82 -7.70
N ILE A 76 3.81 -0.46 -8.70
CA ILE A 76 3.33 -0.31 -10.09
C ILE A 76 2.82 -1.62 -10.72
N PHE A 77 3.09 -2.78 -10.09
CA PHE A 77 2.80 -4.11 -10.63
C PHE A 77 1.39 -4.63 -10.34
N GLY A 78 0.53 -3.85 -9.67
CA GLY A 78 -0.78 -4.34 -9.24
C GLY A 78 -0.72 -5.09 -7.91
N VAL A 79 -1.87 -5.66 -7.53
CA VAL A 79 -2.02 -6.55 -6.39
C VAL A 79 -1.55 -7.97 -6.77
N HIS A 80 -0.28 -8.06 -7.14
CA HIS A 80 0.41 -9.31 -7.43
C HIS A 80 0.88 -10.04 -6.16
N GLU A 81 1.48 -11.22 -6.32
CA GLU A 81 1.75 -12.14 -5.21
C GLU A 81 2.48 -11.53 -4.02
N HIS A 82 3.46 -10.63 -4.23
CA HIS A 82 4.14 -9.98 -3.12
C HIS A 82 3.19 -9.14 -2.25
N ILE A 83 2.35 -8.30 -2.86
CA ILE A 83 1.36 -7.49 -2.13
C ILE A 83 0.34 -8.38 -1.41
N ARG A 84 -0.07 -9.49 -2.04
CA ARG A 84 -0.95 -10.48 -1.42
C ARG A 84 -0.28 -11.17 -0.23
N ASP A 85 1.01 -11.46 -0.31
CA ASP A 85 1.80 -11.99 0.81
C ASP A 85 1.92 -10.99 1.96
N ILE A 86 2.17 -9.71 1.67
CA ILE A 86 2.14 -8.66 2.69
C ILE A 86 0.80 -8.62 3.44
N CYS A 87 -0.33 -8.72 2.72
CA CYS A 87 -1.64 -8.84 3.37
C CYS A 87 -1.72 -10.06 4.29
N ARG A 88 -1.21 -11.23 3.87
CA ARG A 88 -1.20 -12.44 4.71
C ARG A 88 -0.30 -12.28 5.94
N ARG A 89 0.87 -11.65 5.80
CA ARG A 89 1.79 -11.35 6.91
C ARG A 89 1.13 -10.45 7.95
N LEU A 90 0.44 -9.39 7.52
CA LEU A 90 -0.33 -8.52 8.42
C LEU A 90 -1.51 -9.27 9.04
N ALA A 91 -2.20 -10.13 8.28
CA ALA A 91 -3.30 -10.92 8.81
C ALA A 91 -2.85 -11.93 9.89
N LYS A 92 -1.66 -12.54 9.75
CA LYS A 92 -1.05 -13.39 10.80
C LYS A 92 -0.73 -12.61 12.07
N LEU A 93 -0.60 -11.28 11.98
CA LEU A 93 -0.44 -10.38 13.12
C LEU A 93 -1.77 -9.87 13.67
N GLY A 94 -2.93 -10.31 13.17
CA GLY A 94 -4.23 -9.94 13.73
C GLY A 94 -4.94 -8.76 13.07
N TYR A 95 -4.47 -8.29 11.91
CA TYR A 95 -5.13 -7.21 11.16
C TYR A 95 -6.13 -7.76 10.13
N LEU A 96 -7.15 -6.96 9.77
CA LEU A 96 -7.80 -7.08 8.46
C LEU A 96 -6.97 -6.29 7.46
N ALA A 97 -6.16 -6.99 6.66
CA ALA A 97 -5.37 -6.38 5.61
C ALA A 97 -6.12 -6.44 4.27
N ILE A 98 -6.17 -5.31 3.55
CA ILE A 98 -6.86 -5.22 2.26
C ILE A 98 -6.05 -4.41 1.26
N ALA A 99 -5.85 -4.97 0.07
CA ALA A 99 -5.15 -4.37 -1.05
C ALA A 99 -6.13 -4.18 -2.23
N PRO A 100 -6.62 -2.95 -2.47
CA PRO A 100 -7.43 -2.65 -3.66
C PRO A 100 -6.58 -2.57 -4.93
N GLU A 101 -7.09 -3.06 -6.06
CA GLU A 101 -6.45 -2.94 -7.39
C GLU A 101 -6.74 -1.55 -7.96
N LEU A 102 -5.90 -0.59 -7.59
CA LEU A 102 -6.14 0.84 -7.84
C LEU A 102 -6.01 1.23 -9.33
N TYR A 103 -5.56 0.30 -10.17
CA TYR A 103 -5.41 0.49 -11.62
C TYR A 103 -6.55 -0.13 -12.42
N PHE A 104 -7.58 -0.71 -11.78
CA PHE A 104 -8.63 -1.48 -12.47
C PHE A 104 -9.34 -0.71 -13.60
N ARG A 105 -9.37 0.63 -13.54
CA ARG A 105 -9.93 1.48 -14.60
C ARG A 105 -8.97 1.70 -15.77
N GLN A 106 -7.66 1.71 -15.51
CA GLN A 106 -6.62 2.06 -16.48
C GLN A 106 -6.02 0.83 -17.18
N GLY A 107 -6.00 -0.33 -16.52
CA GLY A 107 -5.54 -1.59 -17.10
C GLY A 107 -4.96 -2.56 -16.07
N ASN A 108 -4.59 -3.76 -16.53
CA ASN A 108 -3.98 -4.78 -15.70
C ASN A 108 -2.44 -4.72 -15.81
N PRO A 109 -1.72 -4.17 -14.82
CA PRO A 109 -0.25 -4.09 -14.88
C PRO A 109 0.42 -5.47 -14.84
N ALA A 110 -0.27 -6.52 -14.36
CA ALA A 110 0.32 -7.84 -14.24
C ALA A 110 0.55 -8.54 -15.60
N GLU A 111 -0.18 -8.12 -16.64
CA GLU A 111 -0.08 -8.62 -18.01
C GLU A 111 1.01 -7.93 -18.83
N ALA A 112 1.50 -6.77 -18.38
CA ALA A 112 2.57 -6.06 -19.06
C ALA A 112 3.93 -6.75 -18.82
N SER A 113 4.72 -6.87 -19.88
CA SER A 113 6.02 -7.54 -19.88
C SER A 113 7.17 -6.69 -19.32
N ASP A 114 6.98 -5.39 -19.19
CA ASP A 114 8.05 -4.44 -18.85
C ASP A 114 7.54 -3.21 -18.11
N ILE A 115 8.43 -2.62 -17.31
CA ILE A 115 8.16 -1.44 -16.48
C ILE A 115 7.79 -0.20 -17.33
N PRO A 116 8.50 0.14 -18.43
CA PRO A 116 8.13 1.29 -19.26
C PRO A 116 6.70 1.24 -19.78
N THR A 117 6.24 0.08 -20.26
CA THR A 117 4.85 -0.12 -20.68
C THR A 117 3.89 0.18 -19.53
N ILE A 118 4.09 -0.43 -18.35
CA ILE A 118 3.25 -0.20 -17.17
C ILE A 118 3.15 1.29 -16.84
N ILE A 119 4.29 1.98 -16.80
CA ILE A 119 4.34 3.40 -16.45
C ILE A 119 3.59 4.24 -17.48
N ASN A 120 3.87 4.03 -18.76
CA ASN A 120 3.37 4.89 -19.83
C ASN A 120 1.89 4.66 -20.14
N THR A 121 1.40 3.43 -20.02
CA THR A 121 0.03 3.09 -20.43
C THR A 121 -0.96 3.07 -19.28
N ILE A 122 -0.49 2.81 -18.05
CA ILE A 122 -1.32 2.66 -16.86
C ILE A 122 -1.00 3.76 -15.83
N VAL A 123 0.16 3.71 -15.18
CA VAL A 123 0.48 4.55 -14.00
C VAL A 123 0.33 6.04 -14.29
N SER A 124 0.79 6.50 -15.46
CA SER A 124 0.72 7.91 -15.88
C SER A 124 -0.69 8.46 -16.06
N LYS A 125 -1.71 7.58 -16.09
CA LYS A 125 -3.12 7.93 -16.30
C LYS A 125 -3.97 7.79 -15.04
N VAL A 126 -3.38 7.37 -13.93
CA VAL A 126 -4.08 7.20 -12.65
C VAL A 126 -4.09 8.53 -11.92
N ALA A 127 -5.28 9.09 -11.68
CA ALA A 127 -5.43 10.32 -10.92
C ALA A 127 -5.29 10.08 -9.42
N ASP A 128 -4.57 10.94 -8.70
CA ASP A 128 -4.47 10.85 -7.23
C ASP A 128 -5.85 10.91 -6.58
N ALA A 129 -6.72 11.83 -7.01
CA ALA A 129 -8.07 11.98 -6.47
C ALA A 129 -8.90 10.69 -6.57
N GLN A 130 -8.76 9.94 -7.68
CA GLN A 130 -9.41 8.64 -7.86
C GLN A 130 -8.90 7.65 -6.80
N VAL A 131 -7.58 7.55 -6.64
CA VAL A 131 -6.95 6.61 -5.71
C VAL A 131 -7.38 6.88 -4.27
N LEU A 132 -7.43 8.15 -3.86
CA LEU A 132 -7.83 8.53 -2.51
C LEU A 132 -9.30 8.16 -2.24
N GLN A 133 -10.19 8.35 -3.21
CA GLN A 133 -11.60 7.95 -3.12
C GLN A 133 -11.78 6.42 -3.09
N ASP A 134 -11.00 5.69 -3.89
CA ASP A 134 -11.01 4.22 -3.90
C ASP A 134 -10.55 3.66 -2.52
N LEU A 135 -9.59 4.32 -1.87
CA LEU A 135 -9.14 3.96 -0.52
C LEU A 135 -10.21 4.25 0.54
N ASP A 136 -10.94 5.36 0.45
CA ASP A 136 -12.09 5.65 1.33
C ASP A 136 -13.17 4.57 1.19
N ALA A 137 -13.50 4.18 -0.05
CA ALA A 137 -14.47 3.12 -0.33
C ALA A 137 -13.98 1.76 0.20
N THR A 138 -12.68 1.48 0.09
CA THR A 138 -12.05 0.28 0.64
C THR A 138 -12.16 0.23 2.17
N LEU A 139 -11.94 1.37 2.84
CA LEU A 139 -12.09 1.47 4.28
C LEU A 139 -13.55 1.30 4.73
N ALA A 140 -14.49 1.90 4.00
CA ALA A 140 -15.93 1.72 4.23
C ALA A 140 -16.35 0.25 4.06
N TRP A 141 -15.84 -0.42 3.03
CA TRP A 141 -16.04 -1.86 2.84
C TRP A 141 -15.49 -2.65 4.02
N ALA A 142 -14.25 -2.38 4.45
CA ALA A 142 -13.62 -3.08 5.56
C ALA A 142 -14.47 -2.98 6.85
N ASN A 143 -15.04 -1.80 7.13
CA ASN A 143 -15.90 -1.56 8.29
C ASN A 143 -17.17 -2.44 8.35
N LEU A 144 -17.67 -2.84 7.17
CA LEU A 144 -18.83 -3.72 7.02
C LEU A 144 -18.45 -5.21 7.02
N HIS A 145 -17.17 -5.54 6.83
CA HIS A 145 -16.69 -6.91 6.61
C HIS A 145 -15.74 -7.42 7.72
N GLY A 146 -15.91 -6.89 8.93
CA GLY A 146 -15.21 -7.33 10.14
C GLY A 146 -14.00 -6.49 10.54
N GLY A 147 -13.77 -5.36 9.87
CA GLY A 147 -12.83 -4.33 10.28
C GLY A 147 -13.46 -3.23 11.13
N ASP A 148 -12.65 -2.51 11.88
CA ASP A 148 -12.99 -1.25 12.54
C ASP A 148 -12.30 -0.09 11.81
N ALA A 149 -13.07 0.67 11.03
CA ALA A 149 -12.52 1.81 10.30
C ALA A 149 -12.01 2.94 11.20
N LYS A 150 -12.36 2.97 12.49
CA LYS A 150 -11.81 3.93 13.46
C LYS A 150 -10.43 3.53 13.98
N HIS A 151 -10.03 2.28 13.75
CA HIS A 151 -8.70 1.75 14.04
C HIS A 151 -8.09 1.28 12.73
N ALA A 152 -7.77 2.24 11.87
CA ALA A 152 -7.23 1.99 10.55
C ALA A 152 -5.88 2.67 10.35
N ALA A 153 -4.98 1.96 9.68
CA ALA A 153 -3.71 2.49 9.20
C ALA A 153 -3.49 2.08 7.74
N ILE A 154 -2.52 2.72 7.10
CA ILE A 154 -2.16 2.48 5.71
C ILE A 154 -0.67 2.19 5.60
N THR A 155 -0.31 1.21 4.78
CA THR A 155 1.07 0.96 4.36
C THR A 155 1.13 0.84 2.85
N GLY A 156 2.20 1.29 2.23
CA GLY A 156 2.34 1.21 0.78
C GLY A 156 3.79 1.22 0.33
N PHE A 157 4.04 0.62 -0.84
CA PHE A 157 5.37 0.33 -1.36
C PHE A 157 5.60 1.01 -2.71
N CYS A 158 6.77 1.63 -2.91
CA CYS A 158 7.12 2.33 -4.15
C CYS A 158 6.06 3.41 -4.49
N TRP A 159 5.30 3.22 -5.57
CA TRP A 159 4.16 4.07 -5.93
C TRP A 159 3.18 4.19 -4.75
N GLY A 160 2.85 3.08 -4.09
CA GLY A 160 2.00 3.05 -2.91
C GLY A 160 2.60 3.76 -1.69
N GLY A 161 3.93 3.89 -1.61
CA GLY A 161 4.61 4.67 -0.57
C GLY A 161 4.30 6.16 -0.72
N ARG A 162 4.28 6.68 -1.95
CA ARG A 162 3.84 8.06 -2.24
C ARG A 162 2.36 8.24 -1.87
N ILE A 163 1.51 7.30 -2.27
CA ILE A 163 0.07 7.34 -1.97
C ILE A 163 -0.20 7.30 -0.46
N THR A 164 0.61 6.59 0.32
CA THR A 164 0.49 6.55 1.79
C THR A 164 0.59 7.94 2.40
N TRP A 165 1.57 8.76 1.97
CA TRP A 165 1.70 10.14 2.41
C TRP A 165 0.47 10.99 2.04
N LEU A 166 -0.02 10.86 0.81
CA LEU A 166 -1.16 11.63 0.32
C LEU A 166 -2.46 11.23 1.04
N TYR A 167 -2.67 9.95 1.25
CA TYR A 167 -3.88 9.45 1.92
C TYR A 167 -3.88 9.79 3.42
N ALA A 168 -2.72 9.84 4.06
CA ALA A 168 -2.57 10.35 5.43
C ALA A 168 -2.94 11.85 5.56
N SER A 169 -2.80 12.63 4.48
CA SER A 169 -3.28 14.02 4.42
C SER A 169 -4.77 14.11 4.11
N HIS A 170 -5.26 13.22 3.24
CA HIS A 170 -6.66 13.16 2.80
C HIS A 170 -7.62 12.70 3.90
N ASN A 171 -7.26 11.64 4.64
CA ASN A 171 -8.10 11.04 5.66
C ASN A 171 -7.48 11.24 7.06
N PRO A 172 -7.89 12.29 7.81
CA PRO A 172 -7.32 12.60 9.11
C PRO A 172 -7.74 11.64 10.24
N ASP A 173 -8.66 10.70 9.98
CA ASP A 173 -9.15 9.72 10.97
C ASP A 173 -8.25 8.46 11.05
N LEU A 174 -7.25 8.35 10.18
CA LEU A 174 -6.26 7.27 10.26
C LEU A 174 -5.40 7.39 11.52
N LYS A 175 -5.03 6.24 12.07
CA LYS A 175 -4.15 6.14 13.23
C LYS A 175 -2.68 6.35 12.85
N ALA A 176 -2.26 5.81 11.72
CA ALA A 176 -0.87 5.89 11.26
C ALA A 176 -0.74 5.60 9.76
N GLY A 177 0.34 6.09 9.15
CA GLY A 177 0.80 5.69 7.82
C GLY A 177 2.22 5.10 7.86
N ILE A 178 2.52 4.17 6.96
CA ILE A 178 3.87 3.62 6.76
C ILE A 178 4.23 3.63 5.26
N ALA A 179 5.09 4.54 4.87
CA ALA A 179 5.49 4.76 3.48
C ALA A 179 6.85 4.12 3.20
N TRP A 180 6.86 3.09 2.36
CA TRP A 180 8.09 2.41 1.95
C TRP A 180 8.57 2.96 0.61
N TYR A 181 9.74 3.61 0.62
CA TYR A 181 10.46 4.11 -0.55
C TYR A 181 9.54 4.78 -1.60
N GLY A 182 8.68 5.69 -1.14
CA GLY A 182 7.75 6.44 -1.99
C GLY A 182 8.31 7.77 -2.46
N LYS A 183 8.12 8.13 -3.72
CA LYS A 183 8.60 9.42 -4.27
C LYS A 183 8.08 10.61 -3.44
N LEU A 184 8.98 11.49 -3.00
CA LEU A 184 8.69 12.60 -2.08
C LEU A 184 8.52 13.96 -2.76
N THR A 185 9.24 14.16 -3.87
CA THR A 185 9.21 15.36 -4.71
C THR A 185 9.02 14.95 -6.16
N GLY A 186 8.48 15.83 -7.01
CA GLY A 186 8.23 15.53 -8.42
C GLY A 186 7.46 16.64 -9.10
N GLU A 187 7.22 16.46 -10.40
CA GLU A 187 6.41 17.39 -11.18
C GLU A 187 4.94 17.36 -10.74
N HIS A 188 4.30 18.52 -10.80
CA HIS A 188 2.86 18.66 -10.61
C HIS A 188 2.15 18.56 -11.96
N GLY A 189 0.98 17.94 -11.96
CA GLY A 189 0.14 17.85 -13.15
C GLY A 189 -1.32 17.71 -12.78
N PRO A 190 -2.23 17.72 -13.77
CA PRO A 190 -3.67 17.61 -13.52
C PRO A 190 -4.08 16.34 -12.76
N LEU A 191 -3.36 15.23 -13.01
CA LEU A 191 -3.61 13.95 -12.35
C LEU A 191 -2.88 13.80 -11.02
N THR A 192 -1.74 14.49 -10.87
CA THR A 192 -0.88 14.47 -9.68
C THR A 192 -0.59 15.90 -9.21
N PRO A 193 -1.59 16.59 -8.63
CA PRO A 193 -1.50 18.02 -8.33
C PRO A 193 -0.64 18.33 -7.10
N SER A 194 -0.23 17.32 -6.33
CA SER A 194 0.60 17.48 -5.14
C SER A 194 1.57 16.31 -4.96
N GLN A 195 2.65 16.57 -4.24
CA GLN A 195 3.66 15.61 -3.82
C GLN A 195 3.72 15.58 -2.29
N PRO A 196 4.30 14.53 -1.67
CA PRO A 196 4.40 14.43 -0.22
C PRO A 196 5.02 15.67 0.45
N VAL A 197 6.03 16.29 -0.16
CA VAL A 197 6.66 17.51 0.38
C VAL A 197 5.67 18.68 0.52
N ASP A 198 4.67 18.78 -0.36
CA ASP A 198 3.71 19.90 -0.40
C ASP A 198 2.68 19.79 0.74
N ILE A 199 2.39 18.57 1.20
CA ILE A 199 1.41 18.30 2.26
C ILE A 199 2.05 18.05 3.63
N ALA A 200 3.38 17.97 3.70
CA ALA A 200 4.12 17.54 4.88
C ALA A 200 3.82 18.38 6.14
N ALA A 201 3.75 19.71 5.98
CA ALA A 201 3.53 20.64 7.11
C ALA A 201 2.08 20.60 7.64
N SER A 202 1.10 20.16 6.83
CA SER A 202 -0.31 20.10 7.19
C SER A 202 -0.78 18.72 7.63
N LEU A 203 0.09 17.71 7.57
CA LEU A 203 -0.22 16.35 8.04
C LEU A 203 -0.65 16.37 9.50
N LYS A 204 -1.71 15.62 9.79
CA LYS A 204 -2.19 15.34 11.15
C LYS A 204 -1.91 13.90 11.56
N VAL A 205 -2.01 12.98 10.59
CA VAL A 205 -1.73 11.56 10.79
C VAL A 205 -0.20 11.36 10.83
N PRO A 206 0.32 10.65 11.86
CA PRO A 206 1.74 10.34 11.96
C PRO A 206 2.13 9.28 10.92
N VAL A 207 3.18 9.58 10.14
CA VAL A 207 3.68 8.67 9.09
C VAL A 207 5.14 8.31 9.32
N LEU A 208 5.43 7.01 9.24
CA LEU A 208 6.79 6.47 9.20
C LEU A 208 7.23 6.25 7.75
N GLY A 209 8.27 6.96 7.32
CA GLY A 209 8.95 6.74 6.05
C GLY A 209 10.13 5.79 6.19
N LEU A 210 10.21 4.77 5.34
CA LEU A 210 11.29 3.77 5.29
C LEU A 210 12.00 3.84 3.92
N TYR A 211 13.18 4.45 3.86
CA TYR A 211 13.87 4.82 2.62
C TYR A 211 15.24 4.16 2.48
N GLY A 212 15.67 3.90 1.24
CA GLY A 212 17.00 3.38 0.94
C GLY A 212 18.03 4.49 0.73
N GLY A 213 19.22 4.35 1.31
CA GLY A 213 20.34 5.29 1.13
C GLY A 213 20.95 5.25 -0.27
N LYS A 214 20.84 4.11 -0.96
CA LYS A 214 21.33 3.86 -2.34
C LYS A 214 20.21 3.95 -3.38
N ASP A 215 19.05 4.48 -3.02
CA ASP A 215 17.93 4.65 -3.94
C ASP A 215 18.15 5.85 -4.87
N GLY A 216 18.65 5.58 -6.07
CA GLY A 216 18.85 6.62 -7.08
C GLY A 216 17.56 7.25 -7.63
N SER A 217 16.41 6.59 -7.45
CA SER A 217 15.11 7.12 -7.87
C SER A 217 14.53 8.13 -6.86
N ILE A 218 15.04 8.10 -5.62
CA ILE A 218 14.66 9.01 -4.53
C ILE A 218 15.96 9.55 -3.89
N PRO A 219 16.56 10.59 -4.49
CA PRO A 219 17.80 11.17 -3.99
C PRO A 219 17.68 11.65 -2.54
N GLN A 220 18.79 11.62 -1.80
CA GLN A 220 18.81 12.06 -0.39
C GLN A 220 18.39 13.52 -0.21
N ASP A 221 18.58 14.39 -1.22
CA ASP A 221 18.08 15.77 -1.19
C ASP A 221 16.54 15.85 -1.14
N SER A 222 15.85 14.91 -1.79
CA SER A 222 14.39 14.78 -1.72
C SER A 222 13.96 14.37 -0.31
N VAL A 223 14.68 13.42 0.30
CA VAL A 223 14.45 13.01 1.69
C VAL A 223 14.70 14.16 2.67
N ASN A 224 15.77 14.92 2.48
CA ASN A 224 16.10 16.06 3.33
C ASN A 224 15.06 17.18 3.20
N SER A 225 14.57 17.44 1.98
CA SER A 225 13.48 18.38 1.74
C SER A 225 12.20 17.97 2.46
N MET A 226 11.84 16.68 2.41
CA MET A 226 10.69 16.15 3.15
C MET A 226 10.87 16.29 4.67
N ARG A 227 12.05 15.97 5.22
CA ARG A 227 12.33 16.16 6.65
C ARG A 227 12.19 17.62 7.07
N GLN A 228 12.69 18.55 6.27
CA GLN A 228 12.56 19.97 6.53
C GLN A 228 11.08 20.40 6.54
N ALA A 229 10.30 19.95 5.56
CA ALA A 229 8.88 20.27 5.46
C ALA A 229 8.07 19.65 6.62
N LEU A 230 8.35 18.41 7.01
CA LEU A 230 7.77 17.74 8.18
C LEU A 230 8.09 18.50 9.47
N GLY A 231 9.30 19.04 9.60
CA GLY A 231 9.72 19.84 10.76
C GLY A 231 8.96 21.17 10.93
N GLN A 232 8.22 21.62 9.91
CA GLN A 232 7.30 22.77 10.03
C GLN A 232 5.90 22.38 10.51
N GLY A 233 5.59 21.08 10.55
CA GLY A 233 4.31 20.55 10.99
C GLY A 233 4.36 19.94 12.39
N HIS A 234 3.25 19.32 12.76
CA HIS A 234 3.07 18.68 14.08
C HIS A 234 2.57 17.24 13.97
N SER A 235 2.73 16.59 12.80
CA SER A 235 2.33 15.19 12.62
C SER A 235 3.23 14.21 13.37
N HIS A 236 4.39 14.65 13.87
CA HIS A 236 5.42 13.79 14.44
C HIS A 236 5.88 12.67 13.50
N SER A 237 5.73 12.87 12.18
CA SER A 237 6.18 11.90 11.17
C SER A 237 7.70 11.79 11.14
N GLU A 238 8.20 10.59 10.86
CA GLU A 238 9.63 10.27 10.87
C GLU A 238 10.07 9.68 9.53
N ILE A 239 11.34 9.86 9.17
CA ILE A 239 11.95 9.18 8.03
C ILE A 239 13.24 8.48 8.47
N VAL A 240 13.25 7.15 8.33
CA VAL A 240 14.42 6.29 8.51
C VAL A 240 15.04 6.02 7.15
N VAL A 241 16.37 6.16 7.07
CA VAL A 241 17.15 5.84 5.87
C VAL A 241 18.08 4.67 6.17
N TYR A 242 17.99 3.62 5.37
CA TYR A 242 18.85 2.43 5.41
C TYR A 242 20.05 2.61 4.47
N PRO A 243 21.27 2.88 4.98
CA PRO A 243 22.39 3.32 4.15
C PRO A 243 22.74 2.36 3.00
N ASP A 244 22.59 1.06 3.22
CA ASP A 244 22.97 0.03 2.26
C ASP A 244 21.83 -0.50 1.38
N ALA A 245 20.61 -0.01 1.59
CA ALA A 245 19.45 -0.43 0.82
C ALA A 245 19.22 0.47 -0.40
N GLY A 246 18.85 -0.15 -1.52
CA GLY A 246 18.34 0.56 -2.71
C GLY A 246 16.82 0.71 -2.70
N HIS A 247 16.24 1.03 -3.86
CA HIS A 247 14.79 1.01 -4.05
C HIS A 247 14.23 -0.42 -3.91
N ALA A 248 12.97 -0.55 -3.48
CA ALA A 248 12.31 -1.85 -3.37
C ALA A 248 13.05 -2.87 -2.50
N PHE A 249 13.66 -2.41 -1.39
CA PHE A 249 14.48 -3.27 -0.53
C PHE A 249 13.67 -4.29 0.28
N ASN A 250 12.35 -4.13 0.39
CA ASN A 250 11.44 -5.08 1.03
C ASN A 250 10.89 -6.15 0.07
N ALA A 251 11.11 -5.99 -1.24
CA ALA A 251 10.62 -6.92 -2.26
C ALA A 251 11.46 -8.20 -2.28
N ASP A 252 11.16 -9.15 -1.37
CA ASP A 252 11.89 -10.40 -1.13
C ASP A 252 12.03 -11.33 -2.35
N TYR A 253 11.19 -11.10 -3.35
CA TYR A 253 11.19 -11.83 -4.61
C TYR A 253 12.14 -11.24 -5.67
N ARG A 254 12.77 -10.08 -5.42
CA ARG A 254 13.63 -9.36 -6.38
C ARG A 254 15.10 -9.29 -5.93
N PRO A 255 16.05 -9.08 -6.86
CA PRO A 255 17.45 -8.81 -6.52
C PRO A 255 17.67 -7.56 -5.67
N SER A 256 16.70 -6.64 -5.63
CA SER A 256 16.77 -5.43 -4.79
C SER A 256 16.59 -5.71 -3.30
N TYR A 257 16.14 -6.91 -2.92
CA TYR A 257 15.89 -7.26 -1.53
C TYR A 257 17.14 -7.09 -0.67
N ASN A 258 17.00 -6.31 0.40
CA ASN A 258 18.02 -6.22 1.45
C ASN A 258 17.39 -6.75 2.73
N ALA A 259 17.71 -8.00 3.07
CA ALA A 259 17.06 -8.71 4.18
C ALA A 259 17.17 -7.98 5.53
N ALA A 260 18.33 -7.39 5.84
CA ALA A 260 18.53 -6.66 7.08
C ALA A 260 17.65 -5.41 7.15
N ALA A 261 17.63 -4.60 6.08
CA ALA A 261 16.79 -3.41 6.00
C ALA A 261 15.29 -3.73 5.98
N ALA A 262 14.89 -4.81 5.28
CA ALA A 262 13.51 -5.26 5.22
C ALA A 262 13.01 -5.74 6.59
N GLN A 263 13.82 -6.50 7.32
CA GLN A 263 13.49 -6.99 8.66
C GLN A 263 13.40 -5.85 9.68
N ASP A 264 14.38 -4.94 9.70
CA ASP A 264 14.35 -3.76 10.60
C ASP A 264 13.17 -2.84 10.24
N GLY A 265 12.95 -2.58 8.95
CA GLY A 265 11.81 -1.80 8.48
C GLY A 265 10.47 -2.40 8.87
N TRP A 266 10.35 -3.73 8.77
CA TRP A 266 9.13 -4.42 9.18
C TRP A 266 8.91 -4.30 10.68
N GLN A 267 9.96 -4.47 11.48
CA GLN A 267 9.85 -4.30 12.94
C GLN A 267 9.46 -2.86 13.31
N ARG A 268 10.07 -1.85 12.69
CA ARG A 268 9.71 -0.44 12.91
C ARG A 268 8.28 -0.13 12.50
N MET A 269 7.77 -0.72 11.42
CA MET A 269 6.36 -0.62 11.06
C MET A 269 5.47 -1.14 12.18
N LEU A 270 5.80 -2.30 12.77
CA LEU A 270 5.01 -2.87 13.86
C LEU A 270 5.09 -2.02 15.14
N ASP A 271 6.28 -1.53 15.48
CA ASP A 271 6.48 -0.65 16.63
C ASP A 271 5.73 0.67 16.45
N TRP A 272 5.72 1.22 15.24
CA TRP A 272 4.96 2.42 14.87
C TRP A 272 3.45 2.21 14.97
N LEU A 273 2.94 1.08 14.48
CA LEU A 273 1.53 0.72 14.66
C LEU A 273 1.20 0.59 16.16
N ALA A 274 2.06 -0.06 16.93
CA ALA A 274 1.83 -0.26 18.35
C ALA A 274 1.82 1.06 19.15
N SER A 275 2.68 2.03 18.81
CA SER A 275 2.71 3.34 19.46
C SER A 275 1.53 4.25 19.09
N HIS A 276 0.80 3.92 18.02
CA HIS A 276 -0.34 4.69 17.51
C HIS A 276 -1.67 3.94 17.62
N ASP A 277 -1.87 3.17 18.69
CA ASP A 277 -3.15 2.54 19.01
C ASP A 277 -3.64 1.54 17.94
N MET A 278 -2.69 0.94 17.21
CA MET A 278 -2.94 -0.13 16.22
C MET A 278 -2.38 -1.49 16.68
N LYS A 279 -1.95 -1.62 17.94
CA LYS A 279 -1.41 -2.88 18.47
C LYS A 279 -2.47 -3.99 18.44
N THR A 280 -2.10 -5.14 17.90
CA THR A 280 -2.88 -6.37 17.93
C THR A 280 -2.41 -7.31 19.05
N ARG A 281 -3.24 -8.33 19.37
CA ARG A 281 -2.96 -9.30 20.44
C ARG A 281 -1.83 -10.24 20.11
#